data_AF-A0AA35JAK4-F1
#
_entry.id   AF-A0AA35JAK4-F1
#
_cell.length_a   1.000
_cell.length_b   1.000
_cell.length_c   1.000
_cell.angle_alpha   90.00
_cell.angle_beta   90.00
_cell.angle_gamma   90.00
#
_symmetry.space_group_name_H-M   'P 1'
#
loop_
_entity.id
_entity.type
_entity.pdbx_description
1 polymer ?
#
loop_
_entity_poly.entity_id
_entity_poly.type
_entity_poly.pdbx_seq_one_letter_code
_entity_poly.pdbx_strand_id
1 'polypeptide(L)'
;MSMSRIWSSVVHFFSVQALDSRIKPDPEFKRRRKLFVSSSKNETGSSSIKNIVSTAGATTRNPVSGSNNPSLPLWNTWEFKLYYLAFSIVLPWMLKAALATSSDSNPNYYKYSGLLSHGWILGRKVDNSDSQYRFFRSKFFFLSVLILLQTALKKLFIKFSKSSKIYFDFACGLVFICLFYGINSIKFFTHAFVFFTLAHSLKRKRSLATFAIWSYGVFTLFINQKVRNFPFSNIATILNPMDHWYKGIIPRWDFFFNFTLLRLLSYSMDFLERWHEQLSPQPSTNYADSRPEFRKSLSVSTLQTIYESGKNSALDEKDRMVAQHHIQDYNFINFIAYITYAPLFLVGPIITYNDYLYQTGNKLPSLTRKSISLYALKVLFSLFLMEIVLHFIYVGAIARTKAWSNDTPLQLAMIGLFNLNIMYLKLLIPWRLFRLWAMIDGIDAPENMLRCVDNNYSSLGFWRAWHTSFNKWVIRYIYVPFGGSNNRISTSFAVFSFVAIWHNIEFRLLFWGWLTVFLLLAETFITKCFIKYRFKVWYRFLCGAGAVINICLMMVINLYGFCLGADGTKLLLKDIFSTLSGLEFSLMGAASLFVAVQIMFEIREEEKRHGINLKC
;
A
#
# COMPACT_ATOMS: atom_id res chain seq x y z
N MET A 1 -37.10 -0.76 -4.95
CA MET A 1 -35.92 -0.28 -4.18
C MET A 1 -35.79 1.22 -4.48
N SER A 2 -35.85 2.14 -3.50
CA SER A 2 -35.91 3.58 -3.82
C SER A 2 -34.64 4.07 -4.53
N MET A 3 -34.78 5.04 -5.43
CA MET A 3 -33.66 5.69 -6.12
C MET A 3 -32.63 6.25 -5.14
N SER A 4 -33.05 6.71 -3.96
CA SER A 4 -32.14 7.17 -2.90
C SER A 4 -31.28 6.06 -2.29
N ARG A 5 -31.80 4.82 -2.18
CA ARG A 5 -31.00 3.67 -1.73
C ARG A 5 -30.02 3.23 -2.80
N ILE A 6 -30.40 3.30 -4.07
CA ILE A 6 -29.49 3.00 -5.20
C ILE A 6 -28.38 4.05 -5.24
N TRP A 7 -28.72 5.34 -5.19
CA TRP A 7 -27.75 6.44 -5.16
C TRP A 7 -26.83 6.36 -3.94
N SER A 8 -27.36 6.11 -2.75
CA SER A 8 -26.54 5.90 -1.55
C SER A 8 -25.62 4.68 -1.69
N SER A 9 -26.08 3.60 -2.32
CA SER A 9 -25.25 2.41 -2.59
C SER A 9 -24.16 2.69 -3.64
N VAL A 10 -24.46 3.52 -4.64
CA VAL A 10 -23.52 3.97 -5.68
C VAL A 10 -22.48 4.92 -5.07
N VAL A 11 -22.89 5.92 -4.30
CA VAL A 11 -21.98 6.80 -3.56
C VAL A 11 -21.12 5.99 -2.58
N HIS A 12 -21.70 5.01 -1.88
CA HIS A 12 -20.94 4.09 -1.03
C HIS A 12 -20.01 3.16 -1.84
N PHE A 13 -20.35 2.82 -3.09
CA PHE A 13 -19.49 2.06 -4.00
C PHE A 13 -18.33 2.89 -4.56
N PHE A 14 -18.43 4.21 -4.55
CA PHE A 14 -17.35 5.12 -4.94
C PHE A 14 -16.65 5.80 -3.75
N SER A 15 -17.09 5.56 -2.52
CA SER A 15 -16.48 6.12 -1.30
C SER A 15 -15.19 5.39 -0.91
N VAL A 16 -14.46 5.92 0.07
CA VAL A 16 -13.22 5.30 0.59
C VAL A 16 -13.46 3.92 1.24
N GLN A 17 -14.67 3.64 1.73
CA GLN A 17 -15.09 2.29 2.14
C GLN A 17 -15.12 1.30 0.95
N ALA A 18 -15.22 1.84 -0.28
CA ALA A 18 -15.12 1.04 -1.49
C ALA A 18 -13.68 0.71 -1.91
N LEU A 19 -12.65 1.35 -1.36
CA LEU A 19 -11.27 0.99 -1.70
C LEU A 19 -10.78 -0.19 -0.86
N ASP A 20 -11.03 -0.21 0.45
CA ASP A 20 -10.78 -1.37 1.31
C ASP A 20 -12.04 -1.73 2.14
N SER A 21 -12.65 -2.87 1.82
CA SER A 21 -13.89 -3.35 2.44
C SER A 21 -13.76 -3.74 3.91
N ARG A 22 -12.52 -3.78 4.44
CA ARG A 22 -12.26 -4.10 5.85
C ARG A 22 -12.44 -2.88 6.76
N ILE A 23 -12.38 -1.69 6.20
CA ILE A 23 -12.59 -0.44 6.94
C ILE A 23 -14.07 -0.35 7.33
N LYS A 24 -14.36 -0.58 8.61
CA LYS A 24 -15.69 -0.36 9.18
C LYS A 24 -15.72 0.96 9.95
N PRO A 25 -16.84 1.69 9.89
CA PRO A 25 -17.03 2.86 10.74
C PRO A 25 -17.02 2.44 12.22
N ASP A 26 -16.33 3.20 13.07
CA ASP A 26 -16.32 2.96 14.52
C ASP A 26 -17.77 3.05 15.06
N PRO A 27 -18.34 1.93 15.55
CA PRO A 27 -19.74 1.88 15.98
C PRO A 27 -20.00 2.73 17.23
N GLU A 28 -18.98 2.92 18.09
CA GLU A 28 -19.12 3.71 19.31
C GLU A 28 -18.92 5.21 19.07
N PHE A 29 -18.29 5.60 17.97
CA PHE A 29 -17.99 6.99 17.66
C PHE A 29 -19.25 7.87 17.67
N LYS A 30 -20.34 7.41 17.04
CA LYS A 30 -21.62 8.14 17.03
C LYS A 30 -22.23 8.26 18.43
N ARG A 31 -22.07 7.25 19.28
CA ARG A 31 -22.58 7.23 20.66
C ARG A 31 -21.79 8.20 21.53
N ARG A 32 -20.45 8.18 21.46
CA ARG A 32 -19.56 9.12 22.15
C ARG A 32 -19.86 10.57 21.72
N ARG A 33 -20.12 10.81 20.44
CA ARG A 33 -20.51 12.15 19.93
C ARG A 33 -21.83 12.63 20.50
N LYS A 34 -22.87 11.78 20.56
CA LYS A 34 -24.17 12.16 21.14
C LYS A 34 -24.05 12.55 22.61
N LEU A 35 -23.26 11.79 23.39
CA LEU A 35 -23.01 12.06 24.82
C LEU A 35 -22.24 13.38 25.04
N PHE A 36 -21.25 13.69 24.18
CA PHE A 36 -20.55 14.97 24.23
C PHE A 36 -21.45 16.16 23.89
N VAL A 37 -22.33 16.02 22.89
CA VAL A 37 -23.27 17.08 22.50
C VAL A 37 -24.35 17.29 23.58
N SER A 38 -24.78 16.25 24.30
CA SER A 38 -25.72 16.40 25.41
C SER A 38 -25.07 17.03 26.66
N SER A 39 -23.81 16.67 26.96
CA SER A 39 -23.05 17.29 28.06
C SER A 39 -22.77 18.77 27.80
N SER A 40 -22.38 19.15 26.59
CA SER A 40 -22.17 20.55 26.19
C SER A 40 -23.45 21.40 26.21
N LYS A 41 -24.63 20.78 26.04
CA LYS A 41 -25.93 21.48 26.15
C LYS A 41 -26.39 21.66 27.60
N ASN A 42 -26.00 20.75 28.50
CA ASN A 42 -26.35 20.85 29.91
C ASN A 42 -25.47 21.84 30.69
N GLU A 43 -24.27 22.14 30.21
CA GLU A 43 -23.40 23.17 30.80
C GLU A 43 -23.83 24.61 30.46
N THR A 44 -24.70 24.81 29.46
CA THR A 44 -25.28 26.13 29.13
C THR A 44 -26.53 26.48 29.94
N GLY A 45 -26.89 25.69 30.96
CA GLY A 45 -28.08 25.93 31.78
C GLY A 45 -27.95 25.43 33.21
N SER A 46 -27.12 26.08 34.03
CA SER A 46 -27.32 26.18 35.49
C SER A 46 -26.22 27.05 36.10
N SER A 47 -26.51 28.32 36.36
CA SER A 47 -25.77 29.14 37.31
C SER A 47 -26.04 28.65 38.73
N SER A 48 -24.99 28.62 39.56
CA SER A 48 -24.96 28.42 41.03
C SER A 48 -24.59 27.02 41.50
N ILE A 49 -23.38 26.85 42.04
CA ILE A 49 -23.10 26.55 43.46
C ILE A 49 -21.57 26.42 43.62
N LYS A 50 -21.02 27.27 44.50
CA LYS A 50 -19.65 27.20 45.01
C LYS A 50 -19.58 26.20 46.16
N ASN A 51 -18.48 25.44 46.17
CA ASN A 51 -17.75 24.85 47.31
C ASN A 51 -18.50 23.87 48.24
N ILE A 52 -18.05 22.60 48.24
CA ILE A 52 -17.83 21.78 49.45
C ILE A 52 -16.61 20.86 49.20
N VAL A 53 -15.55 21.15 49.95
CA VAL A 53 -14.60 20.27 50.68
C VAL A 53 -13.83 19.15 49.95
N SER A 54 -12.51 19.31 50.08
CA SER A 54 -11.39 18.39 49.91
C SER A 54 -11.49 17.08 50.70
N THR A 55 -11.15 15.94 50.08
CA THR A 55 -10.17 14.92 50.54
C THR A 55 -10.38 13.60 49.79
N ALA A 56 -9.41 13.21 48.94
CA ALA A 56 -8.97 11.84 48.67
C ALA A 56 -7.99 11.86 47.49
N GLY A 57 -6.78 11.33 47.71
CA GLY A 57 -5.72 11.28 46.71
C GLY A 57 -6.12 10.46 45.48
N ALA A 58 -6.20 11.14 44.34
CA ALA A 58 -6.11 10.51 43.03
C ALA A 58 -5.32 11.48 42.15
N THR A 59 -4.11 11.10 41.76
CA THR A 59 -3.35 11.74 40.70
C THR A 59 -4.16 11.65 39.42
N THR A 60 -4.97 12.68 39.17
CA THR A 60 -5.72 12.87 37.94
C THR A 60 -4.74 12.94 36.78
N ARG A 61 -4.61 11.81 36.07
CA ARG A 61 -4.08 11.79 34.72
C ARG A 61 -4.89 12.79 33.92
N ASN A 62 -4.28 13.92 33.57
CA ASN A 62 -4.79 14.81 32.54
C ASN A 62 -5.17 13.95 31.33
N PRO A 63 -6.47 13.85 30.96
CA PRO A 63 -6.81 13.22 29.72
C PRO A 63 -6.26 14.13 28.64
N VAL A 64 -5.35 13.61 27.80
CA VAL A 64 -5.03 14.20 26.51
C VAL A 64 -6.30 14.10 25.66
N SER A 65 -7.27 14.97 25.95
CA SER A 65 -8.51 15.17 25.22
C SER A 65 -8.26 16.23 24.16
N GLY A 66 -7.43 15.88 23.17
CA GLY A 66 -7.38 16.63 21.93
C GLY A 66 -8.73 16.45 21.23
N SER A 67 -9.55 17.50 21.18
CA SER A 67 -10.81 17.54 20.43
C SER A 67 -10.61 17.05 18.98
N ASN A 68 -10.96 15.78 18.75
CA ASN A 68 -10.99 15.06 17.47
C ASN A 68 -12.41 15.03 16.87
N ASN A 69 -13.28 15.95 17.29
CA ASN A 69 -14.62 16.01 16.76
C ASN A 69 -14.58 16.57 15.33
N PRO A 70 -15.25 15.91 14.37
CA PRO A 70 -15.25 16.32 12.99
C PRO A 70 -15.97 17.64 12.82
N SER A 71 -15.49 18.46 11.89
CA SER A 71 -16.13 19.74 11.58
C SER A 71 -17.54 19.58 11.02
N LEU A 72 -18.34 20.64 11.08
CA LEU A 72 -19.62 20.72 10.37
C LEU A 72 -19.39 20.60 8.86
N PRO A 73 -20.34 19.99 8.12
CA PRO A 73 -20.17 19.78 6.69
C PRO A 73 -20.11 21.11 5.93
N LEU A 74 -19.08 21.27 5.10
CA LEU A 74 -18.86 22.48 4.30
C LEU A 74 -19.47 22.39 2.89
N TRP A 75 -19.98 21.22 2.49
CA TRP A 75 -20.49 20.93 1.14
C TRP A 75 -21.52 21.94 0.61
N ASN A 76 -22.36 22.52 1.48
CA ASN A 76 -23.42 23.47 1.07
C ASN A 76 -23.01 24.95 1.18
N THR A 77 -21.77 25.25 1.56
CA THR A 77 -21.27 26.62 1.67
C THR A 77 -21.05 27.26 0.29
N TRP A 78 -21.11 28.58 0.20
CA TRP A 78 -20.83 29.31 -1.05
C TRP A 78 -19.42 29.05 -1.59
N GLU A 79 -18.45 28.89 -0.69
CA GLU A 79 -17.07 28.51 -1.04
C GLU A 79 -17.03 27.17 -1.79
N PHE A 80 -17.68 26.12 -1.27
CA PHE A 80 -17.68 24.81 -1.91
C PHE A 80 -18.48 24.77 -3.20
N LYS A 81 -19.55 25.58 -3.32
CA LYS A 81 -20.24 25.77 -4.59
C LYS A 81 -19.32 26.35 -5.67
N LEU A 82 -18.45 27.30 -5.31
CA LEU A 82 -17.44 27.84 -6.21
C LEU A 82 -16.39 26.78 -6.58
N TYR A 83 -15.97 25.95 -5.64
CA TYR A 83 -15.07 24.81 -5.92
C TYR A 83 -15.70 23.78 -6.86
N TYR A 84 -16.99 23.48 -6.71
CA TYR A 84 -17.69 22.60 -7.65
C TYR A 84 -17.79 23.20 -9.05
N LEU A 85 -18.04 24.52 -9.16
CA LEU A 85 -18.05 25.21 -10.45
C LEU A 85 -16.67 25.12 -11.11
N ALA A 86 -15.59 25.43 -10.38
CA ALA A 86 -14.23 25.30 -10.88
C ALA A 86 -13.93 23.86 -11.34
N PHE A 87 -14.29 22.86 -10.54
CA PHE A 87 -14.10 21.44 -10.88
C PHE A 87 -14.87 21.04 -12.15
N SER A 88 -16.11 21.54 -12.32
CA SER A 88 -16.96 21.27 -13.49
C SER A 88 -16.41 21.85 -14.79
N ILE A 89 -15.53 22.85 -14.72
CA ILE A 89 -14.86 23.47 -15.88
C ILE A 89 -13.49 22.82 -16.10
N VAL A 90 -12.68 22.74 -15.05
CA VAL A 90 -11.28 22.28 -15.13
C VAL A 90 -11.19 20.81 -15.51
N LEU A 91 -12.02 19.93 -14.93
CA LEU A 91 -11.91 18.49 -15.21
C LEU A 91 -12.23 18.14 -16.68
N PRO A 92 -13.33 18.63 -17.30
CA PRO A 92 -13.56 18.42 -18.72
C PRO A 92 -12.45 19.02 -19.60
N TRP A 93 -11.88 20.16 -19.21
CA TRP A 93 -10.78 20.77 -19.97
C TRP A 93 -9.50 19.94 -19.92
N MET A 94 -9.15 19.39 -18.75
CA MET A 94 -8.05 18.44 -18.57
C MET A 94 -8.24 17.19 -19.44
N LEU A 95 -9.45 16.61 -19.42
CA LEU A 95 -9.77 15.46 -20.27
C LEU A 95 -9.69 15.80 -21.76
N LYS A 96 -10.22 16.94 -22.17
CA LYS A 96 -10.15 17.42 -23.56
C LYS A 96 -8.70 17.59 -24.01
N ALA A 97 -7.83 18.15 -23.16
CA ALA A 97 -6.41 18.31 -23.47
C ALA A 97 -5.70 16.95 -23.64
N ALA A 98 -5.98 15.97 -22.77
CA ALA A 98 -5.44 14.61 -22.89
C ALA A 98 -5.94 13.86 -24.13
N LEU A 99 -7.21 14.05 -24.49
CA LEU A 99 -7.79 13.48 -25.71
C LEU A 99 -7.19 14.13 -26.97
N ALA A 100 -6.95 15.44 -26.95
CA ALA A 100 -6.34 16.16 -28.06
C ALA A 100 -4.89 15.70 -28.35
N THR A 101 -4.12 15.31 -27.33
CA THR A 101 -2.78 14.73 -27.55
C THR A 101 -2.82 13.34 -28.17
N SER A 102 -3.91 12.60 -27.91
CA SER A 102 -4.13 11.22 -28.39
C SER A 102 -4.95 11.13 -29.68
N SER A 103 -5.35 12.28 -30.24
CA SER A 103 -6.17 12.36 -31.45
C SER A 103 -5.37 12.05 -32.71
N ASP A 104 -6.02 11.42 -33.66
CA ASP A 104 -5.60 11.17 -35.04
C ASP A 104 -5.16 12.48 -35.73
N SER A 105 -5.82 13.58 -35.38
CA SER A 105 -5.57 14.93 -35.89
C SER A 105 -4.36 15.62 -35.26
N ASN A 106 -3.71 15.01 -34.28
CA ASN A 106 -2.56 15.60 -33.63
C ASN A 106 -1.35 15.59 -34.59
N PRO A 107 -0.59 16.69 -34.74
CA PRO A 107 0.57 16.74 -35.63
C PRO A 107 1.65 15.71 -35.28
N ASN A 108 1.73 15.27 -34.02
CA ASN A 108 2.66 14.25 -33.57
C ASN A 108 2.13 12.80 -33.71
N TYR A 109 0.90 12.58 -34.20
CA TYR A 109 0.28 11.24 -34.27
C TYR A 109 1.12 10.23 -35.06
N TYR A 110 1.73 10.66 -36.17
CA TYR A 110 2.58 9.81 -37.02
C TYR A 110 3.74 9.17 -36.24
N LYS A 111 4.27 9.84 -35.19
CA LYS A 111 5.41 9.36 -34.41
C LYS A 111 5.07 8.14 -33.56
N TYR A 112 3.83 8.04 -33.04
CA TYR A 112 3.45 6.99 -32.09
C TYR A 112 2.39 6.02 -32.63
N SER A 113 1.74 6.34 -33.75
CA SER A 113 0.69 5.51 -34.35
C SER A 113 1.09 4.06 -34.60
N GLY A 114 2.37 3.80 -34.92
CA GLY A 114 2.92 2.45 -35.13
C GLY A 114 3.05 1.59 -33.85
N LEU A 115 2.97 2.20 -32.67
CA LEU A 115 2.94 1.48 -31.38
C LEU A 115 1.52 1.10 -30.95
N LEU A 116 0.50 1.64 -31.62
CA LEU A 116 -0.89 1.36 -31.35
C LEU A 116 -1.31 0.05 -32.03
N SER A 117 -2.15 -0.70 -31.35
CA SER A 117 -2.69 -1.97 -31.86
C SER A 117 -4.20 -1.88 -32.08
N HIS A 118 -4.77 -2.82 -32.84
CA HIS A 118 -6.21 -2.91 -33.02
C HIS A 118 -6.89 -3.11 -31.65
N GLY A 119 -7.80 -2.19 -31.31
CA GLY A 119 -8.61 -2.26 -30.10
C GLY A 119 -9.99 -2.84 -30.39
N TRP A 120 -10.73 -3.14 -29.34
CA TRP A 120 -12.06 -3.76 -29.41
C TRP A 120 -13.19 -2.79 -29.06
N ILE A 121 -12.86 -1.61 -28.51
CA ILE A 121 -13.84 -0.59 -28.11
C ILE A 121 -14.08 0.38 -29.27
N LEU A 122 -15.29 0.37 -29.83
CA LEU A 122 -15.79 1.36 -30.80
C LEU A 122 -14.85 1.59 -32.01
N GLY A 123 -14.16 0.55 -32.47
CA GLY A 123 -13.18 0.63 -33.57
C GLY A 123 -11.92 1.45 -33.26
N ARG A 124 -11.74 1.93 -32.03
CA ARG A 124 -10.55 2.67 -31.62
C ARG A 124 -9.35 1.75 -31.48
N LYS A 125 -8.16 2.29 -31.73
CA LYS A 125 -6.90 1.61 -31.39
C LYS A 125 -6.69 1.57 -29.89
N VAL A 126 -5.83 0.67 -29.44
CA VAL A 126 -5.42 0.52 -28.03
C VAL A 126 -3.92 0.69 -27.87
N ASP A 127 -3.53 1.49 -26.88
CA ASP A 127 -2.14 1.66 -26.49
C ASP A 127 -1.67 0.44 -25.68
N ASN A 128 -0.82 -0.37 -26.31
CA ASN A 128 -0.19 -1.56 -25.74
C ASN A 128 1.34 -1.38 -25.62
N SER A 129 1.80 -0.12 -25.53
CA SER A 129 3.23 0.22 -25.48
C SER A 129 3.93 -0.24 -24.19
N ASP A 130 3.21 -0.34 -23.06
CA ASP A 130 3.74 -0.85 -21.79
C ASP A 130 3.86 -2.37 -21.81
N SER A 131 5.11 -2.85 -21.80
CA SER A 131 5.41 -4.28 -21.93
C SER A 131 4.91 -5.14 -20.76
N GLN A 132 4.90 -4.59 -19.54
CA GLN A 132 4.51 -5.32 -18.33
C GLN A 132 2.99 -5.50 -18.27
N TYR A 133 2.23 -4.43 -18.49
CA TYR A 133 0.77 -4.52 -18.52
C TYR A 133 0.29 -5.34 -19.72
N ARG A 134 0.91 -5.17 -20.90
CA ARG A 134 0.62 -6.01 -22.07
C ARG A 134 0.82 -7.50 -21.79
N PHE A 135 1.93 -7.86 -21.13
CA PHE A 135 2.17 -9.24 -20.71
C PHE A 135 1.06 -9.75 -19.77
N PHE A 136 0.75 -9.00 -18.70
CA PHE A 136 -0.33 -9.34 -17.77
C PHE A 136 -1.68 -9.52 -18.49
N ARG A 137 -2.07 -8.55 -19.33
CA ARG A 137 -3.29 -8.56 -20.13
C ARG A 137 -3.39 -9.80 -21.00
N SER A 138 -2.32 -10.15 -21.73
CA SER A 138 -2.27 -11.35 -22.58
C SER A 138 -2.40 -12.67 -21.82
N LYS A 139 -2.02 -12.71 -20.53
CA LYS A 139 -2.04 -13.91 -19.69
C LYS A 139 -3.24 -13.95 -18.75
N PHE A 140 -4.08 -12.92 -18.75
CA PHE A 140 -5.20 -12.78 -17.81
C PHE A 140 -6.18 -13.96 -17.86
N PHE A 141 -6.49 -14.48 -19.05
CA PHE A 141 -7.34 -15.66 -19.21
C PHE A 141 -6.75 -16.90 -18.52
N PHE A 142 -5.50 -17.23 -18.83
CA PHE A 142 -4.80 -18.36 -18.22
C PHE A 142 -4.66 -18.22 -16.70
N LEU A 143 -4.41 -17.00 -16.22
CA LEU A 143 -4.36 -16.71 -14.79
C LEU A 143 -5.72 -16.91 -14.11
N SER A 144 -6.82 -16.52 -14.78
CA SER A 144 -8.18 -16.73 -14.26
C SER A 144 -8.53 -18.21 -14.16
N VAL A 145 -8.16 -19.01 -15.17
CA VAL A 145 -8.32 -20.47 -15.15
C VAL A 145 -7.49 -21.08 -14.02
N LEU A 146 -6.24 -20.64 -13.84
CA LEU A 146 -5.36 -21.11 -12.76
C LEU A 146 -5.96 -20.85 -11.37
N ILE A 147 -6.51 -19.65 -11.14
CA ILE A 147 -7.16 -19.28 -9.87
C ILE A 147 -8.32 -20.23 -9.57
N LEU A 148 -9.19 -20.47 -10.55
CA LEU A 148 -10.35 -21.36 -10.39
C LEU A 148 -9.93 -22.81 -10.16
N LEU A 149 -8.96 -23.31 -10.95
CA LEU A 149 -8.46 -24.67 -10.85
C LEU A 149 -7.79 -24.92 -9.49
N GLN A 150 -6.86 -24.06 -9.08
CA GLN A 150 -6.17 -24.20 -7.79
C GLN A 150 -7.17 -24.17 -6.62
N THR A 151 -8.15 -23.27 -6.66
CA THR A 151 -9.19 -23.19 -5.62
C THR A 151 -10.06 -24.45 -5.59
N ALA A 152 -10.44 -24.98 -6.75
CA ALA A 152 -11.24 -26.19 -6.85
C ALA A 152 -10.46 -27.40 -6.33
N LEU A 153 -9.20 -27.58 -6.75
CA LEU A 153 -8.33 -28.65 -6.30
C LEU A 153 -8.11 -28.62 -4.79
N LYS A 154 -7.89 -27.44 -4.20
CA LYS A 154 -7.73 -27.29 -2.76
C LYS A 154 -8.98 -27.72 -1.99
N LYS A 155 -10.17 -27.30 -2.45
CA LYS A 155 -11.45 -27.69 -1.83
C LYS A 155 -11.67 -29.20 -1.91
N LEU A 156 -11.35 -29.82 -3.04
CA LEU A 156 -11.43 -31.27 -3.22
C LEU A 156 -10.44 -31.98 -2.29
N PHE A 157 -9.18 -31.54 -2.25
CA PHE A 157 -8.15 -32.10 -1.36
C PHE A 157 -8.58 -32.08 0.10
N ILE A 158 -9.03 -30.93 0.61
CA ILE A 158 -9.49 -30.79 2.01
C ILE A 158 -10.68 -31.71 2.28
N LYS A 159 -11.62 -31.83 1.31
CA LYS A 159 -12.80 -32.69 1.45
C LYS A 159 -12.42 -34.18 1.49
N PHE A 160 -11.45 -34.61 0.68
CA PHE A 160 -11.07 -36.03 0.58
C PHE A 160 -10.02 -36.46 1.60
N SER A 161 -8.95 -35.70 1.81
CA SER A 161 -7.86 -36.12 2.69
C SER A 161 -8.12 -35.78 4.17
N LYS A 162 -9.10 -34.91 4.46
CA LYS A 162 -9.36 -34.34 5.80
C LYS A 162 -8.12 -33.71 6.45
N SER A 163 -7.08 -33.39 5.67
CA SER A 163 -5.85 -32.79 6.17
C SER A 163 -5.96 -31.27 6.21
N SER A 164 -5.05 -30.63 6.96
CA SER A 164 -4.94 -29.18 6.99
C SER A 164 -4.65 -28.61 5.59
N LYS A 165 -5.22 -27.44 5.30
CA LYS A 165 -4.99 -26.72 4.03
C LYS A 165 -3.51 -26.35 3.80
N ILE A 166 -2.69 -26.32 4.85
CA ILE A 166 -1.24 -26.07 4.77
C ILE A 166 -0.53 -27.12 3.92
N TYR A 167 -0.89 -28.40 4.05
CA TYR A 167 -0.22 -29.46 3.28
C TYR A 167 -0.49 -29.32 1.78
N PHE A 168 -1.69 -28.86 1.41
CA PHE A 168 -1.98 -28.50 0.03
C PHE A 168 -1.15 -27.30 -0.42
N ASP A 169 -1.08 -26.24 0.40
CA ASP A 169 -0.30 -25.05 0.06
C ASP A 169 1.20 -25.37 -0.09
N PHE A 170 1.74 -26.27 0.73
CA PHE A 170 3.08 -26.81 0.62
C PHE A 170 3.30 -27.51 -0.73
N ALA A 171 2.48 -28.52 -1.04
CA ALA A 171 2.63 -29.31 -2.26
C ALA A 171 2.40 -28.47 -3.53
N CYS A 172 1.34 -27.65 -3.54
CA CYS A 172 1.01 -26.75 -4.64
C CYS A 172 2.12 -25.70 -4.83
N GLY A 173 2.67 -25.18 -3.73
CA GLY A 173 3.77 -24.23 -3.74
C GLY A 173 5.02 -24.79 -4.42
N LEU A 174 5.43 -26.02 -4.08
CA LEU A 174 6.57 -26.68 -4.72
C LEU A 174 6.37 -26.80 -6.24
N VAL A 175 5.19 -27.24 -6.67
CA VAL A 175 4.84 -27.35 -8.10
C VAL A 175 4.89 -25.98 -8.77
N PHE A 176 4.34 -24.94 -8.13
CA PHE A 176 4.30 -23.59 -8.69
C PHE A 176 5.69 -22.99 -8.88
N ILE A 177 6.59 -23.18 -7.92
CA ILE A 177 7.97 -22.69 -8.03
C ILE A 177 8.70 -23.40 -9.19
N CYS A 178 8.57 -24.73 -9.29
CA CYS A 178 9.16 -25.48 -10.40
C CYS A 178 8.60 -25.05 -11.76
N LEU A 179 7.29 -24.78 -11.86
CA LEU A 179 6.66 -24.31 -13.10
C LEU A 179 7.08 -22.88 -13.46
N PHE A 180 7.10 -21.96 -12.50
CA PHE A 180 7.38 -20.55 -12.78
C PHE A 180 8.87 -20.28 -12.98
N TYR A 181 9.75 -20.93 -12.23
CA TYR A 181 11.19 -20.67 -12.22
C TYR A 181 12.03 -21.77 -12.87
N GLY A 182 11.46 -22.94 -13.15
CA GLY A 182 12.19 -24.04 -13.79
C GLY A 182 13.44 -24.41 -13.01
N ILE A 183 14.60 -24.44 -13.67
CA ILE A 183 15.89 -24.71 -13.03
C ILE A 183 16.27 -23.69 -11.94
N ASN A 184 15.80 -22.45 -12.05
CA ASN A 184 16.06 -21.41 -11.05
C ASN A 184 15.31 -21.66 -9.72
N SER A 185 14.39 -22.63 -9.69
CA SER A 185 13.79 -23.12 -8.44
C SER A 185 14.84 -23.61 -7.44
N ILE A 186 15.95 -24.18 -7.93
CA ILE A 186 17.06 -24.64 -7.08
C ILE A 186 17.64 -23.46 -6.31
N LYS A 187 17.98 -22.36 -7.03
CA LYS A 187 18.51 -21.13 -6.42
C LYS A 187 17.53 -20.57 -5.37
N PHE A 188 16.24 -20.56 -5.69
CA PHE A 188 15.18 -20.16 -4.76
C PHE A 188 15.18 -21.00 -3.48
N PHE A 189 15.17 -22.34 -3.59
CA PHE A 189 15.15 -23.22 -2.44
C PHE A 189 16.46 -23.21 -1.66
N THR A 190 17.61 -22.99 -2.33
CA THR A 190 18.89 -22.77 -1.65
C THR A 190 18.80 -21.55 -0.73
N HIS A 191 18.31 -20.41 -1.22
CA HIS A 191 18.11 -19.24 -0.37
C HIS A 191 17.14 -19.53 0.78
N ALA A 192 15.99 -20.14 0.50
CA ALA A 192 15.01 -20.50 1.53
C ALA A 192 15.62 -21.39 2.63
N PHE A 193 16.43 -22.38 2.24
CA PHE A 193 17.13 -23.28 3.15
C PHE A 193 18.18 -22.54 4.00
N VAL A 194 18.97 -21.63 3.41
CA VAL A 194 19.93 -20.81 4.15
C VAL A 194 19.21 -19.92 5.17
N PHE A 195 18.10 -19.28 4.82
CA PHE A 195 17.30 -18.49 5.77
C PHE A 195 16.76 -19.33 6.93
N PHE A 196 16.21 -20.51 6.61
CA PHE A 196 15.67 -21.42 7.62
C PHE A 196 16.76 -21.91 8.58
N THR A 197 17.91 -22.34 8.05
CA THR A 197 19.04 -22.83 8.85
C THR A 197 19.67 -21.72 9.68
N LEU A 198 19.90 -20.53 9.14
CA LEU A 198 20.42 -19.39 9.91
C LEU A 198 19.51 -19.05 11.10
N ALA A 199 18.19 -19.01 10.89
CA ALA A 199 17.23 -18.74 11.95
C ALA A 199 17.26 -19.81 13.05
N HIS A 200 17.26 -21.11 12.69
CA HIS A 200 17.19 -22.21 13.67
C HIS A 200 18.53 -22.50 14.35
N SER A 201 19.65 -22.38 13.64
CA SER A 201 20.98 -22.64 14.19
C SER A 201 21.44 -21.53 15.14
N LEU A 202 21.11 -20.28 14.84
CA LEU A 202 21.49 -19.12 15.65
C LEU A 202 20.43 -18.70 16.68
N LYS A 203 19.34 -19.47 16.85
CA LYS A 203 18.18 -19.12 17.71
C LYS A 203 18.52 -18.75 19.14
N ARG A 204 19.63 -19.26 19.70
CA ARG A 204 20.11 -18.92 21.06
C ARG A 204 20.72 -17.52 21.16
N LYS A 205 21.26 -16.95 20.07
CA LYS A 205 21.91 -15.64 20.01
C LYS A 205 21.10 -14.69 19.12
N ARG A 206 20.00 -14.14 19.63
CA ARG A 206 19.04 -13.30 18.87
C ARG A 206 19.72 -12.19 18.06
N SER A 207 20.62 -11.40 18.69
CA SER A 207 21.28 -10.28 18.00
C SER A 207 22.12 -10.73 16.80
N LEU A 208 22.94 -11.76 17.00
CA LEU A 208 23.77 -12.34 15.93
C LEU A 208 22.91 -12.96 14.82
N ALA A 209 21.84 -13.67 15.18
CA ALA A 209 20.90 -14.23 14.22
C ALA A 209 20.25 -13.14 13.37
N THR A 210 19.74 -12.08 14.01
CA THR A 210 19.15 -10.92 13.33
C THR A 210 20.14 -10.28 12.36
N PHE A 211 21.38 -10.01 12.81
CA PHE A 211 22.41 -9.40 11.96
C PHE A 211 22.76 -10.30 10.77
N ALA A 212 22.98 -11.60 10.99
CA ALA A 212 23.33 -12.55 9.94
C ALA A 212 22.21 -12.67 8.89
N ILE A 213 20.96 -12.77 9.33
CA ILE A 213 19.79 -12.93 8.46
C ILE A 213 19.54 -11.66 7.63
N TRP A 214 19.61 -10.47 8.24
CA TRP A 214 19.45 -9.21 7.52
C TRP A 214 20.60 -8.97 6.54
N SER A 215 21.84 -9.21 6.96
CA SER A 215 23.02 -9.07 6.10
C SER A 215 22.89 -10.00 4.89
N TYR A 216 22.63 -11.28 5.12
CA TYR A 216 22.41 -12.24 4.04
C TYR A 216 21.26 -11.81 3.14
N GLY A 217 20.13 -11.39 3.70
CA GLY A 217 18.96 -10.93 2.94
C GLY A 217 19.26 -9.75 2.03
N VAL A 218 19.94 -8.71 2.53
CA VAL A 218 20.38 -7.59 1.69
C VAL A 218 21.34 -8.08 0.62
N PHE A 219 22.32 -8.93 0.95
CA PHE A 219 23.25 -9.50 -0.03
C PHE A 219 22.55 -10.34 -1.10
N THR A 220 21.45 -11.04 -0.79
CA THR A 220 20.71 -11.81 -1.80
C THR A 220 20.18 -10.94 -2.94
N LEU A 221 19.85 -9.67 -2.69
CA LEU A 221 19.43 -8.73 -3.74
C LEU A 221 20.55 -8.50 -4.76
N PHE A 222 21.80 -8.39 -4.30
CA PHE A 222 22.97 -8.23 -5.17
C PHE A 222 23.38 -9.54 -5.84
N ILE A 223 23.34 -10.66 -5.09
CA ILE A 223 23.71 -11.99 -5.61
C ILE A 223 22.75 -12.38 -6.74
N ASN A 224 21.44 -12.24 -6.54
CA ASN A 224 20.45 -12.65 -7.54
C ASN A 224 20.55 -11.84 -8.83
N GLN A 225 20.87 -10.55 -8.75
CA GLN A 225 21.10 -9.72 -9.93
C GLN A 225 22.31 -10.24 -10.75
N LYS A 226 23.40 -10.66 -10.08
CA LYS A 226 24.59 -11.21 -10.75
C LYS A 226 24.37 -12.64 -11.26
N VAL A 227 23.68 -13.47 -10.49
CA VAL A 227 23.51 -14.91 -10.74
C VAL A 227 22.32 -15.21 -11.67
N ARG A 228 21.55 -14.18 -12.05
CA ARG A 228 20.34 -14.28 -12.89
C ARG A 228 20.54 -15.16 -14.14
N ASN A 229 21.59 -14.86 -14.91
CA ASN A 229 21.92 -15.55 -16.16
C ASN A 229 23.16 -16.45 -16.03
N PHE A 230 23.62 -16.68 -14.80
CA PHE A 230 24.84 -17.46 -14.58
C PHE A 230 24.57 -18.93 -14.92
N PRO A 231 25.29 -19.50 -15.91
CA PRO A 231 25.12 -20.90 -16.28
C PRO A 231 25.71 -21.81 -15.21
N PHE A 232 25.06 -22.93 -14.95
CA PHE A 232 25.47 -23.92 -13.96
C PHE A 232 26.76 -24.62 -14.37
N SER A 233 27.07 -24.72 -15.67
CA SER A 233 28.37 -25.20 -16.19
C SER A 233 29.57 -24.44 -15.63
N ASN A 234 29.41 -23.15 -15.32
CA ASN A 234 30.47 -22.34 -14.72
C ASN A 234 30.66 -22.62 -13.21
N ILE A 235 29.67 -23.24 -12.54
CA ILE A 235 29.81 -23.68 -11.14
C ILE A 235 30.57 -25.00 -11.10
N ALA A 236 30.17 -25.96 -11.92
CA ALA A 236 30.86 -27.21 -12.11
C ALA A 236 30.51 -27.79 -13.48
N THR A 237 31.50 -28.30 -14.20
CA THR A 237 31.33 -28.85 -15.56
C THR A 237 30.30 -29.98 -15.61
N ILE A 238 30.12 -30.72 -14.51
CA ILE A 238 29.11 -31.79 -14.37
C ILE A 238 27.66 -31.26 -14.43
N LEU A 239 27.43 -29.99 -14.14
CA LEU A 239 26.11 -29.36 -14.15
C LEU A 239 25.73 -28.78 -15.52
N ASN A 240 26.58 -28.95 -16.54
CA ASN A 240 26.33 -28.48 -17.91
C ASN A 240 24.93 -28.91 -18.46
N PRO A 241 24.44 -30.15 -18.25
CA PRO A 241 23.11 -30.53 -18.72
C PRO A 241 21.97 -29.66 -18.17
N MET A 242 22.14 -29.07 -16.98
CA MET A 242 21.13 -28.23 -16.34
C MET A 242 20.93 -26.89 -17.04
N ASP A 243 21.90 -26.43 -17.83
CA ASP A 243 21.79 -25.17 -18.60
C ASP A 243 20.77 -25.24 -19.74
N HIS A 244 20.49 -26.47 -20.21
CA HIS A 244 19.51 -26.77 -21.24
C HIS A 244 18.12 -27.09 -20.68
N TRP A 245 17.96 -27.19 -19.36
CA TRP A 245 16.67 -27.48 -18.75
C TRP A 245 15.71 -26.30 -18.85
N TYR A 246 14.43 -26.58 -18.65
CA TYR A 246 13.38 -25.58 -18.65
C TYR A 246 13.69 -24.43 -17.66
N LYS A 247 13.75 -23.20 -18.18
CA LYS A 247 14.15 -22.00 -17.41
C LYS A 247 13.00 -21.32 -16.65
N GLY A 248 11.78 -21.85 -16.77
CA GLY A 248 10.58 -21.29 -16.16
C GLY A 248 9.80 -20.35 -17.07
N ILE A 249 8.53 -20.10 -16.72
CA ILE A 249 7.64 -19.14 -17.42
C ILE A 249 8.16 -17.71 -17.22
N ILE A 250 8.76 -17.44 -16.06
CA ILE A 250 9.13 -16.10 -15.63
C ILE A 250 10.65 -15.91 -15.79
N PRO A 251 11.12 -15.20 -16.83
CA PRO A 251 12.55 -15.04 -17.08
C PRO A 251 13.25 -14.11 -16.06
N ARG A 252 12.50 -13.25 -15.37
CA ARG A 252 13.01 -12.34 -14.33
C ARG A 252 12.67 -12.83 -12.92
N TRP A 253 13.04 -14.07 -12.61
CA TRP A 253 12.77 -14.67 -11.30
C TRP A 253 13.40 -13.87 -10.14
N ASP A 254 14.54 -13.21 -10.39
CA ASP A 254 15.27 -12.34 -9.47
C ASP A 254 14.39 -11.18 -8.95
N PHE A 255 13.61 -10.56 -9.84
CA PHE A 255 12.72 -9.46 -9.45
C PHE A 255 11.59 -9.93 -8.52
N PHE A 256 10.99 -11.09 -8.81
CA PHE A 256 9.91 -11.65 -7.97
C PHE A 256 10.43 -12.26 -6.68
N PHE A 257 11.71 -12.68 -6.65
CA PHE A 257 12.38 -13.08 -5.41
C PHE A 257 12.39 -11.95 -4.37
N ASN A 258 12.42 -10.68 -4.77
CA ASN A 258 12.38 -9.56 -3.82
C ASN A 258 11.12 -9.59 -2.92
N PHE A 259 9.97 -10.02 -3.44
CA PHE A 259 8.76 -10.25 -2.62
C PHE A 259 8.92 -11.45 -1.69
N THR A 260 9.61 -12.50 -2.14
CA THR A 260 9.92 -13.69 -1.33
C THR A 260 10.87 -13.33 -0.19
N LEU A 261 11.87 -12.47 -0.42
CA LEU A 261 12.79 -11.99 0.60
C LEU A 261 12.05 -11.39 1.80
N LEU A 262 11.00 -10.61 1.56
CA LEU A 262 10.18 -10.04 2.63
C LEU A 262 9.52 -11.12 3.49
N ARG A 263 9.06 -12.21 2.86
CA ARG A 263 8.47 -13.35 3.57
C ARG A 263 9.52 -14.13 4.34
N LEU A 264 10.68 -14.39 3.74
CA LEU A 264 11.81 -15.04 4.40
C LEU A 264 12.21 -14.30 5.67
N LEU A 265 12.39 -12.98 5.56
CA LEU A 265 12.66 -12.10 6.69
C LEU A 265 11.52 -12.11 7.72
N SER A 266 10.26 -12.04 7.30
CA SER A 266 9.12 -12.15 8.24
C SER A 266 9.14 -13.42 9.06
N TYR A 267 9.28 -14.58 8.42
CA TYR A 267 9.32 -15.86 9.12
C TYR A 267 10.48 -15.90 10.12
N SER A 268 11.68 -15.53 9.66
CA SER A 268 12.88 -15.57 10.49
C SER A 268 12.76 -14.66 11.72
N MET A 269 12.26 -13.44 11.55
CA MET A 269 12.11 -12.50 12.66
C MET A 269 11.00 -12.93 13.63
N ASP A 270 9.86 -13.40 13.11
CA ASP A 270 8.74 -13.88 13.93
C ASP A 270 9.16 -15.12 14.75
N PHE A 271 9.93 -16.04 14.16
CA PHE A 271 10.48 -17.21 14.85
C PHE A 271 11.47 -16.82 15.97
N LEU A 272 12.45 -15.95 15.67
CA LEU A 272 13.45 -15.51 16.64
C LEU A 272 12.82 -14.73 17.81
N GLU A 273 11.80 -13.92 17.51
CA GLU A 273 11.02 -13.23 18.53
C GLU A 273 10.33 -14.23 19.45
N ARG A 274 9.59 -15.19 18.89
CA ARG A 274 8.87 -16.21 19.66
C ARG A 274 9.78 -17.10 20.50
N TRP A 275 10.91 -17.53 19.93
CA TRP A 275 11.89 -18.36 20.64
C TRP A 275 12.50 -17.62 21.84
N HIS A 276 12.75 -16.32 21.71
CA HIS A 276 13.33 -15.52 22.79
C HIS A 276 12.32 -15.19 23.90
N GLU A 277 11.05 -14.99 23.56
CA GLU A 277 9.98 -14.83 24.54
C GLU A 277 9.83 -16.06 25.45
N GLN A 278 10.00 -17.27 24.91
CA GLN A 278 9.95 -18.50 25.71
C GLN A 278 11.12 -18.65 26.70
N LEU A 279 12.29 -18.09 26.37
CA LEU A 279 13.50 -18.16 27.20
C LEU A 279 13.57 -17.05 28.26
N SER A 280 12.81 -15.97 28.08
CA SER A 280 12.77 -14.87 29.04
C SER A 280 11.93 -15.29 30.24
N PRO A 281 12.42 -15.13 31.49
CA PRO A 281 11.58 -15.33 32.66
C PRO A 281 10.36 -14.39 32.54
N GLN A 282 9.16 -14.95 32.59
CA GLN A 282 7.93 -14.16 32.68
C GLN A 282 8.10 -13.20 33.86
N PRO A 283 8.10 -11.87 33.65
CA PRO A 283 8.03 -10.96 34.79
C PRO A 283 6.69 -11.25 35.46
N SER A 284 6.72 -11.55 36.76
CA SER A 284 5.53 -11.46 37.58
C SER A 284 4.87 -10.11 37.32
N THR A 285 3.57 -10.14 37.14
CA THR A 285 2.68 -9.00 36.88
C THR A 285 3.00 -7.82 37.82
N ASN A 286 3.85 -6.89 37.38
CA ASN A 286 4.02 -5.58 37.98
C ASN A 286 4.27 -4.58 36.85
N TYR A 287 3.21 -3.87 36.49
CA TYR A 287 3.16 -2.87 35.43
C TYR A 287 4.02 -1.65 35.77
N ALA A 288 5.21 -1.58 35.19
CA ALA A 288 5.96 -0.33 34.99
C ALA A 288 6.73 -0.43 33.65
N ASP A 289 6.01 -0.34 32.53
CA ASP A 289 6.59 -0.45 31.18
C ASP A 289 7.14 0.92 30.71
N SER A 290 8.47 1.03 30.70
CA SER A 290 9.24 2.14 30.15
C SER A 290 9.76 1.80 28.73
N ARG A 291 8.86 1.48 27.79
CA ARG A 291 9.16 1.34 26.35
C ARG A 291 8.13 2.03 25.42
N PRO A 292 8.51 2.56 24.25
CA PRO A 292 7.73 3.58 23.54
C PRO A 292 6.68 3.06 22.53
N GLU A 293 5.58 3.82 22.47
CA GLU A 293 4.53 4.01 21.44
C GLU A 293 3.80 2.83 20.76
N PHE A 294 4.41 1.69 20.42
CA PHE A 294 3.66 0.58 19.79
C PHE A 294 2.65 -0.04 20.76
N ARG A 295 3.08 -0.26 22.01
CA ARG A 295 2.23 -0.75 23.12
C ARG A 295 1.29 0.30 23.70
N LYS A 296 1.56 1.61 23.58
CA LYS A 296 0.64 2.64 24.09
C LYS A 296 -0.70 2.69 23.34
N SER A 297 -0.78 2.08 22.15
CA SER A 297 -2.04 1.84 21.45
C SER A 297 -2.72 0.51 21.80
N LEU A 298 -2.01 -0.39 22.50
CA LEU A 298 -2.60 -1.52 23.20
C LEU A 298 -3.11 -1.00 24.54
N SER A 299 -4.41 -0.81 24.67
CA SER A 299 -5.01 -0.71 25.99
C SER A 299 -4.67 -1.98 26.77
N VAL A 300 -3.89 -1.81 27.83
CA VAL A 300 -3.57 -2.81 28.86
C VAL A 300 -4.83 -3.50 29.40
N SER A 301 -6.00 -2.86 29.31
CA SER A 301 -7.28 -3.47 29.63
C SER A 301 -7.64 -4.65 28.72
N THR A 302 -7.20 -4.68 27.46
CA THR A 302 -7.56 -5.72 26.47
C THR A 302 -6.77 -7.01 26.69
N LEU A 303 -5.51 -6.92 27.14
CA LEU A 303 -4.70 -8.12 27.42
C LEU A 303 -5.22 -8.89 28.65
N GLN A 304 -5.80 -8.20 29.64
CA GLN A 304 -6.49 -8.84 30.76
C GLN A 304 -7.82 -9.50 30.30
N THR A 305 -8.55 -8.86 29.38
CA THR A 305 -9.82 -9.43 28.86
C THR A 305 -9.62 -10.67 27.97
N ILE A 306 -8.44 -10.87 27.37
CA ILE A 306 -8.16 -12.02 26.50
C ILE A 306 -8.04 -13.33 27.30
N TYR A 307 -7.61 -13.26 28.56
CA TYR A 307 -7.51 -14.44 29.42
C TYR A 307 -8.81 -14.72 30.19
N GLU A 308 -9.64 -13.69 30.41
CA GLU A 308 -10.90 -13.79 31.19
C GLU A 308 -12.18 -13.88 30.33
N SER A 309 -12.16 -13.56 29.03
CA SER A 309 -13.32 -13.72 28.15
C SER A 309 -13.21 -14.95 27.25
N GLY A 310 -13.88 -16.02 27.69
CA GLY A 310 -14.12 -17.18 26.83
C GLY A 310 -14.84 -16.78 25.53
N LYS A 311 -14.43 -17.42 24.42
CA LYS A 311 -15.13 -17.55 23.13
C LYS A 311 -15.60 -16.25 22.42
N ASN A 312 -15.07 -16.06 21.20
CA ASN A 312 -15.72 -15.39 20.05
C ASN A 312 -15.45 -13.90 19.76
N SER A 313 -14.19 -13.45 19.78
CA SER A 313 -13.83 -12.31 18.90
C SER A 313 -12.57 -12.62 18.09
N ALA A 314 -12.69 -12.54 16.76
CA ALA A 314 -11.56 -12.71 15.85
C ALA A 314 -10.59 -11.54 16.02
N LEU A 315 -9.28 -11.82 16.03
CA LEU A 315 -8.24 -10.81 16.20
C LEU A 315 -8.28 -9.77 15.08
N ASP A 316 -8.06 -8.50 15.44
CA ASP A 316 -7.89 -7.42 14.46
C ASP A 316 -6.59 -7.60 13.65
N GLU A 317 -6.49 -6.97 12.48
CA GLU A 317 -5.35 -7.09 11.57
C GLU A 317 -4.00 -6.85 12.26
N LYS A 318 -3.93 -5.87 13.17
CA LYS A 318 -2.70 -5.57 13.90
C LYS A 318 -2.31 -6.65 14.87
N ASP A 319 -3.28 -7.20 15.58
CA ASP A 319 -3.06 -8.24 16.58
C ASP A 319 -2.70 -9.57 15.91
N ARG A 320 -3.26 -9.84 14.72
CA ARG A 320 -2.88 -11.01 13.92
C ARG A 320 -1.44 -10.99 13.46
N MET A 321 -0.90 -9.82 13.14
CA MET A 321 0.51 -9.70 12.78
C MET A 321 1.39 -10.19 13.96
N VAL A 322 1.07 -9.85 15.20
CA VAL A 322 1.85 -10.27 16.37
C VAL A 322 1.27 -11.50 17.08
N ALA A 323 0.38 -12.24 16.42
CA ALA A 323 -0.26 -13.41 17.02
C ALA A 323 0.79 -14.44 17.46
N GLN A 324 0.67 -14.89 18.71
CA GLN A 324 1.56 -15.89 19.28
C GLN A 324 1.10 -17.28 18.87
N HIS A 325 1.96 -17.97 18.12
CA HIS A 325 1.74 -19.37 17.72
C HIS A 325 2.54 -20.33 18.59
N HIS A 326 2.21 -21.62 18.52
CA HIS A 326 3.01 -22.63 19.21
C HIS A 326 4.38 -22.75 18.51
N ILE A 327 5.44 -23.01 19.28
CA ILE A 327 6.79 -23.02 18.69
C ILE A 327 6.96 -24.12 17.63
N GLN A 328 6.22 -25.23 17.76
CA GLN A 328 6.20 -26.32 16.78
C GLN A 328 5.56 -25.91 15.45
N ASP A 329 4.77 -24.84 15.43
CA ASP A 329 4.19 -24.32 14.19
C ASP A 329 5.25 -23.61 13.35
N TYR A 330 6.40 -23.24 13.92
CA TYR A 330 7.55 -22.71 13.17
C TYR A 330 8.41 -23.89 12.66
N ASN A 331 7.83 -24.69 11.78
CA ASN A 331 8.47 -25.84 11.15
C ASN A 331 8.69 -25.63 9.64
N PHE A 332 9.47 -26.52 9.03
CA PHE A 332 9.86 -26.42 7.63
C PHE A 332 8.67 -26.49 6.65
N ILE A 333 7.64 -27.28 6.97
CA ILE A 333 6.45 -27.42 6.10
C ILE A 333 5.67 -26.11 6.05
N ASN A 334 5.37 -25.55 7.22
CA ASN A 334 4.64 -24.28 7.33
C ASN A 334 5.45 -23.13 6.72
N PHE A 335 6.78 -23.14 6.90
CA PHE A 335 7.69 -22.19 6.27
C PHE A 335 7.61 -22.22 4.74
N ILE A 336 7.75 -23.40 4.12
CA ILE A 336 7.67 -23.54 2.65
C ILE A 336 6.28 -23.17 2.15
N ALA A 337 5.21 -23.65 2.78
CA ALA A 337 3.82 -23.31 2.42
C ALA A 337 3.58 -21.79 2.42
N TYR A 338 4.11 -21.09 3.42
CA TYR A 338 4.01 -19.64 3.52
C TYR A 338 4.79 -18.90 2.43
N ILE A 339 6.08 -19.20 2.24
CA ILE A 339 6.90 -18.45 1.28
C ILE A 339 6.44 -18.71 -0.17
N THR A 340 5.91 -19.90 -0.45
CA THR A 340 5.40 -20.31 -1.76
C THR A 340 3.89 -20.16 -1.93
N TYR A 341 3.20 -19.51 -0.99
CA TYR A 341 1.75 -19.36 -1.01
C TYR A 341 1.26 -18.74 -2.32
N ALA A 342 0.69 -19.61 -3.17
CA ALA A 342 0.34 -19.35 -4.56
C ALA A 342 -0.46 -18.06 -4.79
N PRO A 343 -1.55 -17.78 -4.04
CA PRO A 343 -2.36 -16.60 -4.29
C PRO A 343 -1.65 -15.26 -4.15
N LEU A 344 -0.57 -15.19 -3.37
CA LEU A 344 0.14 -13.94 -3.12
C LEU A 344 1.59 -13.96 -3.63
N PHE A 345 2.03 -15.07 -4.23
CA PHE A 345 3.44 -15.34 -4.53
C PHE A 345 4.09 -14.33 -5.49
N LEU A 346 3.42 -14.04 -6.62
CA LEU A 346 4.01 -13.22 -7.69
C LEU A 346 4.06 -11.74 -7.30
N VAL A 347 2.90 -11.09 -7.23
CA VAL A 347 2.77 -9.66 -6.90
C VAL A 347 1.57 -9.44 -5.96
N GLY A 348 1.28 -10.39 -5.07
CA GLY A 348 0.20 -10.20 -4.10
C GLY A 348 0.59 -9.24 -2.98
N PRO A 349 -0.39 -8.71 -2.23
CA PRO A 349 -0.12 -8.05 -0.97
C PRO A 349 0.76 -8.89 -0.03
N ILE A 350 1.64 -8.21 0.70
CA ILE A 350 2.56 -8.81 1.64
C ILE A 350 1.81 -9.13 2.94
N ILE A 351 1.74 -10.41 3.27
CA ILE A 351 1.22 -10.93 4.53
C ILE A 351 2.39 -11.44 5.38
N THR A 352 2.35 -11.19 6.70
CA THR A 352 3.38 -11.69 7.63
C THR A 352 3.12 -13.15 7.99
N TYR A 353 4.14 -13.86 8.46
CA TYR A 353 4.02 -15.30 8.77
C TYR A 353 2.93 -15.57 9.82
N ASN A 354 2.96 -14.83 10.94
CA ASN A 354 1.98 -15.00 12.01
C ASN A 354 0.53 -14.74 11.53
N ASP A 355 0.31 -13.74 10.68
CA ASP A 355 -1.04 -13.45 10.14
C ASP A 355 -1.50 -14.54 9.15
N TYR A 356 -0.61 -15.01 8.27
CA TYR A 356 -0.88 -16.14 7.37
C TYR A 356 -1.28 -17.41 8.14
N LEU A 357 -0.51 -17.75 9.17
CA LEU A 357 -0.75 -18.95 9.97
C LEU A 357 -2.06 -18.84 10.78
N TYR A 358 -2.32 -17.66 11.38
CA TYR A 358 -3.56 -17.40 12.10
C TYR A 358 -4.80 -17.58 11.21
N GLN A 359 -4.79 -16.96 10.01
CA GLN A 359 -5.89 -17.07 9.04
C GLN A 359 -5.96 -18.45 8.38
N THR A 360 -4.92 -19.26 8.58
CA THR A 360 -4.94 -20.65 8.14
C THR A 360 -5.76 -21.54 9.07
N GLY A 361 -5.64 -21.34 10.38
CA GLY A 361 -6.48 -22.02 11.37
C GLY A 361 -7.86 -21.38 11.57
N ASN A 362 -8.00 -20.08 11.31
CA ASN A 362 -9.21 -19.32 11.69
C ASN A 362 -9.83 -18.60 10.50
N LYS A 363 -11.14 -18.79 10.30
CA LYS A 363 -11.91 -18.05 9.28
C LYS A 363 -12.30 -16.67 9.82
N LEU A 364 -11.93 -15.62 9.09
CA LEU A 364 -12.27 -14.25 9.48
C LEU A 364 -13.73 -13.89 9.13
N PRO A 365 -14.41 -13.10 9.98
CA PRO A 365 -15.75 -12.58 9.69
C PRO A 365 -15.82 -11.63 8.49
N SER A 366 -14.69 -11.05 8.06
CA SER A 366 -14.60 -10.19 6.87
C SER A 366 -14.78 -10.96 5.56
N LEU A 367 -14.54 -12.28 5.57
CA LEU A 367 -14.59 -13.16 4.40
C LEU A 367 -15.98 -13.77 4.22
N THR A 368 -16.89 -12.97 3.66
CA THR A 368 -18.24 -13.38 3.29
C THR A 368 -18.36 -13.50 1.77
N ARG A 369 -19.28 -14.32 1.28
CA ARG A 369 -19.53 -14.44 -0.17
C ARG A 369 -19.86 -13.09 -0.80
N LYS A 370 -20.59 -12.24 -0.07
CA LYS A 370 -20.95 -10.88 -0.49
C LYS A 370 -19.72 -9.95 -0.57
N SER A 371 -18.82 -9.99 0.41
CA SER A 371 -17.61 -9.15 0.36
C SER A 371 -16.68 -9.59 -0.76
N ILE A 372 -16.52 -10.90 -0.98
CA ILE A 372 -15.74 -11.44 -2.10
C ILE A 372 -16.35 -11.04 -3.45
N SER A 373 -17.66 -11.17 -3.64
CA SER A 373 -18.32 -10.81 -4.90
C SER A 373 -18.24 -9.32 -5.20
N LEU A 374 -18.45 -8.47 -4.19
CA LEU A 374 -18.29 -7.02 -4.34
C LEU A 374 -16.83 -6.65 -4.66
N TYR A 375 -15.87 -7.36 -4.05
CA TYR A 375 -14.46 -7.14 -4.35
C TYR A 375 -14.09 -7.58 -5.76
N ALA A 376 -14.61 -8.72 -6.24
CA ALA A 376 -14.44 -9.16 -7.63
C ALA A 376 -14.97 -8.13 -8.63
N LEU A 377 -16.14 -7.53 -8.36
CA LEU A 377 -16.70 -6.46 -9.19
C LEU A 377 -15.76 -5.24 -9.26
N LYS A 378 -15.07 -4.90 -8.16
CA LYS A 378 -14.06 -3.82 -8.15
C LYS A 378 -12.86 -4.15 -9.03
N VAL A 379 -12.40 -5.41 -9.05
CA VAL A 379 -11.31 -5.85 -9.93
C VAL A 379 -11.73 -5.70 -11.40
N LEU A 380 -12.94 -6.18 -11.74
CA LEU A 380 -13.48 -6.06 -13.09
C LEU A 380 -13.67 -4.60 -13.52
N PHE A 381 -14.17 -3.75 -12.62
CA PHE A 381 -14.30 -2.32 -12.87
C PHE A 381 -12.94 -1.65 -13.12
N SER A 382 -11.92 -1.97 -12.32
CA SER A 382 -10.56 -1.44 -12.53
C SER A 382 -9.95 -1.90 -13.87
N LEU A 383 -10.16 -3.16 -14.25
CA LEU A 383 -9.76 -3.68 -15.57
C LEU A 383 -10.47 -2.93 -16.70
N PHE A 384 -11.78 -2.77 -16.59
CA PHE A 384 -12.57 -2.05 -17.59
C PHE A 384 -12.17 -0.58 -17.70
N LEU A 385 -11.90 0.09 -16.58
CA LEU A 385 -11.40 1.47 -16.57
C LEU A 385 -10.04 1.57 -17.27
N MET A 386 -9.13 0.63 -17.00
CA MET A 386 -7.83 0.58 -17.68
C MET A 386 -7.99 0.36 -19.19
N GLU A 387 -8.90 -0.53 -19.61
CA GLU A 387 -9.21 -0.71 -21.03
C GLU A 387 -9.75 0.58 -21.66
N ILE A 388 -10.69 1.29 -21.01
CA ILE A 388 -11.16 2.59 -21.50
C ILE A 388 -9.99 3.56 -21.66
N VAL A 389 -9.19 3.77 -20.61
CA VAL A 389 -8.10 4.75 -20.65
C VAL A 389 -7.12 4.43 -21.79
N LEU A 390 -6.76 3.17 -22.00
CA LEU A 390 -5.83 2.77 -23.08
C LEU A 390 -6.42 2.92 -24.50
N HIS A 391 -7.75 2.96 -24.67
CA HIS A 391 -8.39 3.17 -25.97
C HIS A 391 -8.61 4.66 -26.30
N PHE A 392 -8.60 5.53 -25.30
CA PHE A 392 -8.87 6.96 -25.47
C PHE A 392 -7.65 7.86 -25.25
N ILE A 393 -6.69 7.45 -24.42
CA ILE A 393 -5.56 8.26 -23.98
C ILE A 393 -4.25 7.47 -24.18
N TYR A 394 -3.54 7.75 -25.27
CA TYR A 394 -2.38 6.98 -25.77
C TYR A 394 -1.04 7.44 -25.19
N VAL A 395 -1.03 7.82 -23.92
CA VAL A 395 0.13 8.49 -23.29
C VAL A 395 1.35 7.59 -23.12
N GLY A 396 1.18 6.26 -23.06
CA GLY A 396 2.31 5.34 -23.00
C GLY A 396 3.09 5.34 -24.32
N ALA A 397 2.37 5.30 -25.44
CA ALA A 397 2.95 5.38 -26.78
C ALA A 397 3.61 6.75 -27.00
N ILE A 398 2.90 7.84 -26.67
CA ILE A 398 3.39 9.21 -26.76
C ILE A 398 4.68 9.39 -25.95
N ALA A 399 4.70 8.89 -24.71
CA ALA A 399 5.85 9.05 -23.83
C ALA A 399 7.08 8.28 -24.31
N ARG A 400 6.88 7.08 -24.86
CA ARG A 400 7.97 6.27 -25.40
C ARG A 400 8.62 6.90 -26.63
N THR A 401 7.86 7.60 -27.46
CA THR A 401 8.36 8.27 -28.67
C THR A 401 8.69 9.75 -28.46
N LYS A 402 8.51 10.27 -27.24
CA LYS A 402 8.65 11.70 -26.90
C LYS A 402 7.85 12.60 -27.86
N ALA A 403 6.63 12.18 -28.19
CA ALA A 403 5.81 12.77 -29.24
C ALA A 403 4.97 13.95 -28.73
N TRP A 404 5.63 14.97 -28.17
CA TRP A 404 5.00 16.17 -27.60
C TRP A 404 5.63 17.47 -28.12
N SER A 405 6.20 17.43 -29.33
CA SER A 405 6.80 18.63 -29.95
C SER A 405 5.70 19.66 -30.22
N ASN A 406 5.90 20.91 -29.77
CA ASN A 406 4.93 22.01 -29.87
C ASN A 406 3.61 21.81 -29.08
N ASP A 407 3.54 20.81 -28.19
CA ASP A 407 2.40 20.69 -27.28
C ASP A 407 2.40 21.82 -26.26
N THR A 408 1.22 22.28 -25.85
CA THR A 408 1.08 23.31 -24.83
C THR A 408 1.50 22.78 -23.44
N PRO A 409 1.89 23.64 -22.48
CA PRO A 409 2.20 23.19 -21.12
C PRO A 409 1.10 22.33 -20.47
N LEU A 410 -0.18 22.68 -20.70
CA LEU A 410 -1.32 21.88 -20.24
C LEU A 410 -1.34 20.47 -20.85
N GLN A 411 -1.10 20.33 -22.16
CA GLN A 411 -1.07 19.03 -22.84
C GLN A 411 0.06 18.16 -22.30
N LEU A 412 1.26 18.73 -22.12
CA LEU A 412 2.40 18.03 -21.55
C LEU A 412 2.12 17.57 -20.10
N ALA A 413 1.49 18.43 -19.30
CA ALA A 413 1.08 18.07 -17.95
C ALA A 413 0.03 16.95 -17.93
N MET A 414 -0.91 16.95 -18.88
CA MET A 414 -1.91 15.87 -19.00
C MET A 414 -1.28 14.56 -19.46
N ILE A 415 -0.29 14.58 -20.35
CA ILE A 415 0.49 13.40 -20.70
C ILE A 415 1.13 12.82 -19.45
N GLY A 416 1.78 13.66 -18.62
CA GLY A 416 2.39 13.25 -17.36
C GLY A 416 1.37 12.68 -16.35
N LEU A 417 0.27 13.38 -16.12
CA LEU A 417 -0.78 12.98 -15.17
C LEU A 417 -1.45 11.65 -15.57
N PHE A 418 -1.85 11.50 -16.84
CA PHE A 418 -2.48 10.26 -17.29
C PHE A 418 -1.48 9.10 -17.35
N ASN A 419 -0.20 9.36 -17.61
CA ASN A 419 0.83 8.33 -17.49
C ASN A 419 1.00 7.87 -16.02
N LEU A 420 0.93 8.79 -15.05
CA LEU A 420 0.90 8.46 -13.62
C LEU A 420 -0.35 7.64 -13.25
N ASN A 421 -1.52 8.00 -13.79
CA ASN A 421 -2.77 7.27 -13.57
C ASN A 421 -2.75 5.87 -14.19
N ILE A 422 -2.19 5.71 -15.39
CA ILE A 422 -1.94 4.39 -16.00
C ILE A 422 -0.97 3.58 -15.15
N MET A 423 0.12 4.18 -14.65
CA MET A 423 1.06 3.51 -13.75
C MET A 423 0.37 3.04 -12.46
N TYR A 424 -0.49 3.88 -11.88
CA TYR A 424 -1.31 3.52 -10.72
C TYR A 424 -2.23 2.32 -11.02
N LEU A 425 -3.00 2.36 -12.11
CA LEU A 425 -3.90 1.27 -12.50
C LEU A 425 -3.15 -0.03 -12.81
N LYS A 426 -2.00 0.07 -13.49
CA LYS A 426 -1.12 -1.04 -13.81
C LYS A 426 -0.63 -1.80 -12.57
N LEU A 427 -0.43 -1.11 -11.44
CA LEU A 427 -0.08 -1.74 -10.16
C LEU A 427 -1.31 -2.20 -9.38
N LEU A 428 -2.36 -1.37 -9.35
CA LEU A 428 -3.62 -1.64 -8.65
C LEU A 428 -4.25 -2.97 -9.11
N ILE A 429 -4.34 -3.19 -10.42
CA ILE A 429 -5.09 -4.31 -11.00
C ILE A 429 -4.50 -5.66 -10.59
N PRO A 430 -3.19 -5.95 -10.82
CA PRO A 430 -2.59 -7.19 -10.33
C PRO A 430 -2.73 -7.35 -8.81
N TRP A 431 -2.44 -6.29 -8.03
CA TRP A 431 -2.52 -6.36 -6.56
C TRP A 431 -3.92 -6.74 -6.08
N ARG A 432 -4.97 -6.15 -6.67
CA ARG A 432 -6.35 -6.52 -6.38
C ARG A 432 -6.70 -7.92 -6.84
N LEU A 433 -6.22 -8.36 -8.01
CA LEU A 433 -6.49 -9.72 -8.50
C LEU A 433 -5.89 -10.79 -7.58
N PHE A 434 -4.62 -10.64 -7.19
CA PHE A 434 -3.97 -11.59 -6.27
C PHE A 434 -4.57 -11.52 -4.86
N ARG A 435 -5.01 -10.35 -4.39
CA ARG A 435 -5.81 -10.23 -3.18
C ARG A 435 -7.14 -10.96 -3.29
N LEU A 436 -7.86 -10.82 -4.41
CA LEU A 436 -9.11 -11.54 -4.66
C LEU A 436 -8.89 -13.05 -4.63
N TRP A 437 -7.79 -13.53 -5.24
CA TRP A 437 -7.41 -14.95 -5.18
C TRP A 437 -7.23 -15.40 -3.72
N ALA A 438 -6.48 -14.64 -2.90
CA ALA A 438 -6.31 -14.95 -1.49
C ALA A 438 -7.65 -14.95 -0.73
N MET A 439 -8.56 -14.00 -1.02
CA MET A 439 -9.88 -13.95 -0.39
C MET A 439 -10.75 -15.17 -0.75
N ILE A 440 -10.69 -15.62 -2.00
CA ILE A 440 -11.37 -16.84 -2.47
C ILE A 440 -10.81 -18.08 -1.75
N ASP A 441 -9.50 -18.09 -1.50
CA ASP A 441 -8.80 -19.13 -0.73
C ASP A 441 -9.07 -19.06 0.79
N GLY A 442 -9.65 -17.96 1.26
CA GLY A 442 -10.00 -17.75 2.66
C GLY A 442 -8.96 -17.00 3.48
N ILE A 443 -8.09 -16.22 2.85
CA ILE A 443 -7.13 -15.30 3.48
C ILE A 443 -7.45 -13.85 3.09
N ASP A 444 -7.65 -13.00 4.08
CA ASP A 444 -7.95 -11.58 3.96
C ASP A 444 -6.66 -10.74 4.04
N ALA A 445 -5.93 -10.69 2.93
CA ALA A 445 -4.68 -9.93 2.82
C ALA A 445 -4.93 -8.40 2.81
N PRO A 446 -3.91 -7.56 3.10
CA PRO A 446 -4.06 -6.11 3.06
C PRO A 446 -4.38 -5.55 1.68
N GLU A 447 -5.26 -4.54 1.60
CA GLU A 447 -5.42 -3.75 0.37
C GLU A 447 -4.19 -2.86 0.18
N ASN A 448 -3.60 -2.86 -1.02
CA ASN A 448 -2.36 -2.14 -1.27
C ASN A 448 -2.57 -0.68 -1.64
N MET A 449 -3.73 -0.32 -2.20
CA MET A 449 -4.05 1.05 -2.55
C MET A 449 -5.32 1.48 -1.81
N LEU A 450 -5.13 2.18 -0.69
CA LEU A 450 -6.24 2.68 0.10
C LEU A 450 -6.87 3.94 -0.50
N ARG A 451 -6.12 4.67 -1.33
CA ARG A 451 -6.53 5.93 -1.97
C ARG A 451 -6.09 5.95 -3.43
N CYS A 452 -6.84 6.67 -4.27
CA CYS A 452 -6.39 7.04 -5.61
C CYS A 452 -5.20 7.99 -5.52
N VAL A 453 -4.24 7.91 -6.44
CA VAL A 453 -3.10 8.84 -6.49
C VAL A 453 -3.57 10.30 -6.52
N ASP A 454 -4.63 10.59 -7.27
CA ASP A 454 -5.27 11.91 -7.37
C ASP A 454 -6.04 12.34 -6.10
N ASN A 455 -6.14 11.49 -5.08
CA ASN A 455 -6.77 11.78 -3.79
C ASN A 455 -5.76 11.70 -2.63
N ASN A 456 -4.56 12.24 -2.84
CA ASN A 456 -3.52 12.35 -1.83
C ASN A 456 -2.90 13.75 -1.85
N TYR A 457 -3.00 14.47 -0.73
CA TYR A 457 -2.42 15.81 -0.56
C TYR A 457 -1.23 15.86 0.42
N SER A 458 -0.99 14.76 1.14
CA SER A 458 0.05 14.61 2.15
C SER A 458 1.06 13.57 1.69
N SER A 459 2.35 13.90 1.75
CA SER A 459 3.42 12.96 1.38
C SER A 459 3.48 11.80 2.38
N LEU A 460 3.34 12.08 3.68
CA LEU A 460 3.23 11.07 4.71
C LEU A 460 1.99 10.19 4.55
N GLY A 461 0.84 10.80 4.23
CA GLY A 461 -0.40 10.09 3.93
C GLY A 461 -0.27 9.19 2.71
N PHE A 462 0.32 9.71 1.63
CA PHE A 462 0.59 8.98 0.41
C PHE A 462 1.39 7.69 0.68
N TRP A 463 2.52 7.77 1.39
CA TRP A 463 3.36 6.59 1.66
C TRP A 463 2.72 5.56 2.61
N ARG A 464 1.69 5.95 3.38
CA ARG A 464 0.89 5.02 4.19
C ARG A 464 -0.22 4.36 3.38
N ALA A 465 -0.81 5.09 2.43
CA ALA A 465 -1.89 4.63 1.57
C ALA A 465 -1.42 3.86 0.32
N TRP A 466 -0.19 4.11 -0.12
CA TRP A 466 0.47 3.46 -1.25
C TRP A 466 1.20 2.21 -0.80
N HIS A 467 0.96 1.10 -1.49
CA HIS A 467 1.55 -0.21 -1.19
C HIS A 467 1.45 -0.56 0.31
N THR A 468 0.26 -0.39 0.89
CA THR A 468 0.04 -0.44 2.35
C THR A 468 0.52 -1.73 3.00
N SER A 469 0.45 -2.90 2.32
CA SER A 469 1.01 -4.14 2.87
C SER A 469 2.52 -4.03 3.12
N PHE A 470 3.24 -3.42 2.19
CA PHE A 470 4.68 -3.21 2.30
C PHE A 470 5.00 -2.17 3.37
N ASN A 471 4.23 -1.08 3.44
CA ASN A 471 4.37 -0.09 4.50
C ASN A 471 4.20 -0.72 5.89
N LYS A 472 3.19 -1.57 6.09
CA LYS A 472 2.97 -2.32 7.35
C LYS A 472 4.15 -3.25 7.66
N TRP A 473 4.65 -3.96 6.66
CA TRP A 473 5.81 -4.84 6.79
C TRP A 473 7.05 -4.06 7.23
N VAL A 474 7.37 -2.96 6.54
CA VAL A 474 8.51 -2.08 6.84
C VAL A 474 8.39 -1.48 8.23
N ILE A 475 7.17 -1.08 8.64
CA ILE A 475 6.94 -0.55 9.98
C ILE A 475 7.29 -1.60 11.03
N ARG A 476 6.83 -2.85 10.85
CA ARG A 476 7.05 -3.92 11.81
C ARG A 476 8.51 -4.36 11.90
N TYR A 477 9.17 -4.58 10.76
CA TYR A 477 10.47 -5.25 10.73
C TYR A 477 11.67 -4.29 10.65
N ILE A 478 11.45 -3.01 10.32
CA ILE A 478 12.53 -2.01 10.23
C ILE A 478 12.23 -0.82 11.15
N TYR A 479 11.12 -0.11 10.94
CA TYR A 479 10.86 1.16 11.63
C TYR A 479 10.79 1.01 13.15
N VAL A 480 9.98 0.07 13.66
CA VAL A 480 9.81 -0.15 15.10
C VAL A 480 11.10 -0.66 15.75
N PRO A 481 11.80 -1.70 15.21
CA PRO A 481 13.08 -2.16 15.76
C PRO A 481 14.17 -1.09 15.82
N PHE A 482 14.19 -0.13 14.88
CA PHE A 482 15.18 0.97 14.87
C PHE A 482 14.82 2.14 15.81
N GLY A 483 13.78 2.00 16.66
CA GLY A 483 13.38 3.01 17.65
C GLY A 483 12.18 3.87 17.23
N GLY A 484 11.59 3.60 16.07
CA GLY A 484 10.34 4.21 15.61
C GLY A 484 10.34 5.74 15.65
N SER A 485 9.31 6.31 16.28
CA SER A 485 9.10 7.76 16.40
C SER A 485 10.15 8.47 17.25
N ASN A 486 10.80 7.76 18.19
CA ASN A 486 11.84 8.34 19.05
C ASN A 486 13.12 8.65 18.27
N ASN A 487 13.44 7.85 17.26
CA ASN A 487 14.58 8.08 16.37
C ASN A 487 14.14 8.28 14.92
N ARG A 488 13.18 9.21 14.72
CA ARG A 488 12.45 9.36 13.45
C ARG A 488 13.36 9.63 12.24
N ILE A 489 14.48 10.34 12.42
CA ILE A 489 15.38 10.69 11.32
C ILE A 489 16.11 9.43 10.83
N SER A 490 16.90 8.78 11.70
CA SER A 490 17.66 7.59 11.35
C SER A 490 16.77 6.43 10.89
N THR A 491 15.61 6.24 11.54
CA THR A 491 14.63 5.21 11.13
C THR A 491 14.08 5.47 9.73
N SER A 492 13.77 6.73 9.37
CA SER A 492 13.26 7.07 8.04
C SER A 492 14.31 6.85 6.96
N PHE A 493 15.58 7.19 7.22
CA PHE A 493 16.68 6.90 6.30
C PHE A 493 16.90 5.39 6.11
N ALA A 494 16.87 4.61 7.20
CA ALA A 494 16.98 3.15 7.11
C ALA A 494 15.84 2.53 6.29
N VAL A 495 14.62 2.97 6.54
CA VAL A 495 13.42 2.54 5.79
C VAL A 495 13.55 2.85 4.30
N PHE A 496 13.79 4.11 3.92
CA PHE A 496 13.81 4.48 2.50
C PHE A 496 15.05 3.96 1.76
N SER A 497 16.17 3.76 2.46
CA SER A 497 17.34 3.10 1.86
C SER A 497 17.05 1.64 1.55
N PHE A 498 16.40 0.92 2.47
CA PHE A 498 15.96 -0.45 2.20
C PHE A 498 14.95 -0.51 1.05
N VAL A 499 13.95 0.40 1.04
CA VAL A 499 12.95 0.48 -0.04
C VAL A 499 13.62 0.72 -1.41
N ALA A 500 14.60 1.63 -1.47
CA ALA A 500 15.35 1.91 -2.70
C ALA A 500 16.10 0.67 -3.19
N ILE A 501 16.90 0.03 -2.32
CA ILE A 501 17.69 -1.16 -2.64
C ILE A 501 16.78 -2.34 -3.03
N TRP A 502 15.65 -2.51 -2.35
CA TRP A 502 14.66 -3.55 -2.64
C TRP A 502 14.00 -3.37 -4.00
N HIS A 503 13.80 -2.12 -4.46
CA HIS A 503 13.24 -1.85 -5.77
C HIS A 503 14.24 -2.09 -6.90
N ASN A 504 15.41 -1.46 -6.82
CA ASN A 504 16.50 -1.67 -7.78
C ASN A 504 17.81 -1.11 -7.20
N ILE A 505 18.93 -1.75 -7.53
CA ILE A 505 20.27 -1.32 -7.11
C ILE A 505 20.76 -0.26 -8.10
N GLU A 506 20.13 0.92 -8.09
CA GLU A 506 20.57 2.12 -8.81
C GLU A 506 20.77 3.28 -7.83
N PHE A 507 21.91 3.96 -7.91
CA PHE A 507 22.20 5.12 -7.06
C PHE A 507 21.14 6.24 -7.16
N ARG A 508 20.53 6.39 -8.35
CA ARG A 508 19.42 7.33 -8.56
C ARG A 508 18.22 7.04 -7.64
N LEU A 509 17.86 5.76 -7.46
CA LEU A 509 16.74 5.39 -6.57
C LEU A 509 17.10 5.63 -5.09
N LEU A 510 18.38 5.46 -4.71
CA LEU A 510 18.81 5.77 -3.35
C LEU A 510 18.67 7.28 -3.06
N PHE A 511 19.11 8.14 -3.98
CA PHE A 511 18.96 9.59 -3.84
C PHE A 511 17.49 10.00 -3.81
N TRP A 512 16.65 9.40 -4.66
CA TRP A 512 15.20 9.56 -4.61
C TRP A 512 14.61 9.21 -3.24
N GLY A 513 15.07 8.11 -2.63
CA GLY A 513 14.64 7.69 -1.29
C GLY A 513 15.00 8.74 -0.23
N TRP A 514 16.21 9.30 -0.29
CA TRP A 514 16.65 10.33 0.65
C TRP A 514 15.93 11.67 0.46
N LEU A 515 15.73 12.13 -0.78
CA LEU A 515 14.90 13.29 -1.07
C LEU A 515 13.49 13.14 -0.49
N THR A 516 12.93 11.94 -0.59
CA THR A 516 11.62 11.61 0.00
C THR A 516 11.64 11.72 1.52
N VAL A 517 12.70 11.26 2.20
CA VAL A 517 12.87 11.43 3.65
C VAL A 517 12.90 12.90 4.04
N PHE A 518 13.65 13.73 3.31
CA PHE A 518 13.67 15.18 3.57
C PHE A 518 12.28 15.80 3.45
N LEU A 519 11.52 15.47 2.40
CA LEU A 519 10.16 15.95 2.22
C LEU A 519 9.24 15.52 3.38
N LEU A 520 9.32 14.26 3.81
CA LEU A 520 8.52 13.74 4.92
C LEU A 520 8.84 14.41 6.26
N LEU A 521 10.13 14.67 6.52
CA LEU A 521 10.58 15.37 7.73
C LEU A 521 10.15 16.84 7.69
N ALA A 522 10.27 17.51 6.55
CA ALA A 522 9.81 18.89 6.34
C ALA A 522 8.30 19.02 6.57
N GLU A 523 7.48 18.15 5.93
CA GLU A 523 6.02 18.13 6.11
C GLU A 523 5.66 17.98 7.60
N THR A 524 6.32 17.04 8.29
CA THR A 524 6.06 16.77 9.71
C THR A 524 6.45 17.96 10.59
N PHE A 525 7.63 18.54 10.36
CA PHE A 525 8.14 19.66 11.12
C PHE A 525 7.22 20.88 10.97
N ILE A 526 6.89 21.26 9.72
CA ILE A 526 5.98 22.36 9.41
C ILE A 526 4.61 22.10 10.06
N THR A 527 4.06 20.89 9.91
CA THR A 527 2.78 20.55 10.54
C THR A 527 2.81 20.76 12.05
N LYS A 528 3.89 20.33 12.74
CA LYS A 528 4.06 20.55 14.18
C LYS A 528 4.17 22.03 14.55
N CYS A 529 4.86 22.85 13.76
CA CYS A 529 5.01 24.28 14.03
C CYS A 529 3.67 25.04 13.92
N PHE A 530 2.82 24.66 12.96
CA PHE A 530 1.58 25.38 12.68
C PHE A 530 0.33 24.78 13.35
N ILE A 531 0.41 23.59 13.96
CA ILE A 531 -0.75 22.93 14.62
C ILE A 531 -1.40 23.78 15.73
N LYS A 532 -0.64 24.70 16.35
CA LYS A 532 -1.15 25.65 17.35
C LYS A 532 -2.27 26.55 16.81
N TYR A 533 -2.33 26.77 15.50
CA TYR A 533 -3.35 27.59 14.86
C TYR A 533 -4.56 26.78 14.35
N ARG A 534 -4.70 25.49 14.72
CA ARG A 534 -5.73 24.59 14.18
C ARG A 534 -7.17 25.09 14.28
N PHE A 535 -7.46 25.99 15.21
CA PHE A 535 -8.79 26.56 15.43
C PHE A 535 -9.05 27.85 14.64
N LYS A 536 -8.05 28.39 13.93
CA LYS A 536 -8.22 29.59 13.10
C LYS A 536 -8.75 29.20 11.73
N VAL A 537 -9.71 29.97 11.21
CA VAL A 537 -10.33 29.70 9.89
C VAL A 537 -9.30 29.71 8.76
N TRP A 538 -8.30 30.60 8.84
CA TRP A 538 -7.22 30.70 7.85
C TRP A 538 -6.25 29.51 7.85
N TYR A 539 -6.21 28.72 8.93
CA TYR A 539 -5.31 27.56 9.04
C TYR A 539 -5.58 26.52 7.95
N ARG A 540 -6.86 26.30 7.59
CA ARG A 540 -7.22 25.38 6.51
C ARG A 540 -6.64 25.82 5.16
N PHE A 541 -6.67 27.11 4.85
CA PHE A 541 -6.10 27.64 3.61
C PHE A 541 -4.57 27.56 3.62
N LEU A 542 -3.92 27.82 4.76
CA LEU A 542 -2.48 27.60 4.91
C LEU A 542 -2.11 26.13 4.69
N CYS A 543 -2.84 25.19 5.29
CA CYS A 543 -2.66 23.76 5.05
C CYS A 543 -2.89 23.40 3.58
N GLY A 544 -3.86 24.05 2.92
CA GLY A 544 -4.12 23.89 1.49
C GLY A 544 -2.91 24.29 0.63
N ALA A 545 -2.31 25.44 0.92
CA ALA A 545 -1.12 25.90 0.21
C ALA A 545 0.08 24.97 0.43
N GLY A 546 0.30 24.54 1.68
CA GLY A 546 1.34 23.55 2.00
C GLY A 546 1.12 22.20 1.31
N ALA A 547 -0.14 21.76 1.18
CA ALA A 547 -0.50 20.55 0.45
C ALA A 547 -0.22 20.66 -1.06
N VAL A 548 -0.50 21.80 -1.69
CA VAL A 548 -0.13 22.03 -3.11
C VAL A 548 1.37 21.93 -3.28
N ILE A 549 2.17 22.54 -2.39
CA ILE A 549 3.63 22.42 -2.41
C ILE A 549 4.06 20.96 -2.27
N ASN A 550 3.46 20.21 -1.35
CA ASN A 550 3.77 18.78 -1.18
C ASN A 550 3.46 17.96 -2.44
N ILE A 551 2.31 18.19 -3.10
CA ILE A 551 1.95 17.51 -4.35
C ILE A 551 2.98 17.81 -5.42
N CYS A 552 3.33 19.08 -5.64
CA CYS A 552 4.32 19.49 -6.63
C CYS A 552 5.69 18.86 -6.35
N LEU A 553 6.17 18.89 -5.10
CA LEU A 553 7.44 18.28 -4.72
C LEU A 553 7.43 16.77 -4.90
N MET A 554 6.34 16.09 -4.53
CA MET A 554 6.17 14.65 -4.77
C MET A 554 6.20 14.32 -6.27
N MET A 555 5.57 15.12 -7.12
CA MET A 555 5.62 14.93 -8.58
C MET A 555 7.06 15.07 -9.09
N VAL A 556 7.76 16.14 -8.72
CA VAL A 556 9.14 16.40 -9.15
C VAL A 556 10.09 15.29 -8.69
N ILE A 557 10.03 14.90 -7.41
CA ILE A 557 10.90 13.83 -6.87
C ILE A 557 10.67 12.51 -7.61
N ASN A 558 9.41 12.12 -7.84
CA ASN A 558 9.12 10.86 -8.55
C ASN A 558 9.47 10.91 -10.04
N LEU A 559 9.30 12.06 -10.71
CA LEU A 559 9.78 12.25 -12.08
C LEU A 559 11.30 12.12 -12.16
N TYR A 560 12.04 12.69 -11.21
CA TYR A 560 13.49 12.53 -11.11
C TYR A 560 13.89 11.05 -10.92
N GLY A 561 13.24 10.34 -9.99
CA GLY A 561 13.60 8.98 -9.62
C GLY A 561 13.31 7.94 -10.71
N PHE A 562 12.15 8.06 -11.38
CA PHE A 562 11.62 6.98 -12.24
C PHE A 562 11.47 7.33 -13.72
N CYS A 563 11.47 8.62 -14.11
CA CYS A 563 11.15 9.03 -15.49
C CYS A 563 12.29 9.79 -16.18
N LEU A 564 12.64 10.98 -15.67
CA LEU A 564 13.46 11.97 -16.38
C LEU A 564 14.94 11.99 -15.95
N GLY A 565 15.26 11.50 -14.74
CA GLY A 565 16.61 11.65 -14.18
C GLY A 565 16.98 13.12 -13.87
N ALA A 566 18.26 13.38 -13.61
CA ALA A 566 18.75 14.70 -13.23
C ALA A 566 18.59 15.74 -14.35
N ASP A 567 19.10 15.43 -15.54
CA ASP A 567 19.13 16.37 -16.66
C ASP A 567 17.73 16.72 -17.17
N GLY A 568 16.86 15.72 -17.31
CA GLY A 568 15.48 15.93 -17.73
C GLY A 568 14.66 16.71 -16.70
N THR A 569 14.89 16.49 -15.40
CA THR A 569 14.21 17.27 -14.34
C THR A 569 14.69 18.72 -14.33
N LYS A 570 16.00 18.95 -14.53
CA LYS A 570 16.56 20.30 -14.58
C LYS A 570 16.03 21.10 -15.78
N LEU A 571 15.92 20.45 -16.95
CA LEU A 571 15.31 21.06 -18.14
C LEU A 571 13.85 21.42 -17.89
N LEU A 572 13.06 20.48 -17.36
CA LEU A 572 11.65 20.72 -17.05
C LEU A 572 11.46 21.88 -16.06
N LEU A 573 12.26 21.95 -14.99
CA LEU A 573 12.21 23.05 -14.03
C LEU A 573 12.63 24.37 -14.66
N LYS A 574 13.67 24.37 -15.51
CA LYS A 574 14.09 25.56 -16.24
C LYS A 574 12.95 26.08 -17.10
N ASP A 575 12.35 25.24 -17.93
CA ASP A 575 11.27 25.64 -18.84
C ASP A 575 10.04 26.17 -18.08
N ILE A 576 9.70 25.58 -16.93
CA ILE A 576 8.60 26.02 -16.07
C ILE A 576 8.85 27.42 -15.48
N PHE A 577 10.05 27.69 -14.98
CA PHE A 577 10.35 28.95 -14.27
C PHE A 577 10.92 30.06 -15.17
N SER A 578 11.43 29.73 -16.36
CA SER A 578 12.04 30.71 -17.27
C SER A 578 11.12 31.21 -18.39
N THR A 579 9.94 30.61 -18.57
CA THR A 579 8.98 31.01 -19.62
C THR A 579 7.72 31.62 -19.01
N LEU A 580 7.18 32.66 -19.65
CA LEU A 580 5.94 33.31 -19.19
C LEU A 580 4.76 32.33 -19.20
N SER A 581 4.66 31.52 -20.25
CA SER A 581 3.65 30.46 -20.38
C SER A 581 3.80 29.36 -19.32
N GLY A 582 5.04 29.01 -18.94
CA GLY A 582 5.33 28.09 -17.85
C GLY A 582 4.91 28.63 -16.48
N LEU A 583 5.12 29.92 -16.23
CA LEU A 583 4.70 30.59 -15.00
C LEU A 583 3.17 30.70 -14.90
N GLU A 584 2.50 31.11 -15.99
CA GLU A 584 1.04 31.16 -16.05
C GLU A 584 0.42 29.78 -15.80
N PHE A 585 0.95 28.75 -16.47
CA PHE A 585 0.54 27.36 -16.27
C PHE A 585 0.76 26.91 -14.82
N SER A 586 1.88 27.27 -14.20
CA SER A 586 2.20 26.91 -12.82
C SER A 586 1.24 27.56 -11.82
N LEU A 587 0.90 28.83 -12.01
CA LEU A 587 -0.05 29.55 -11.17
C LEU A 587 -1.46 28.97 -11.30
N MET A 588 -1.93 28.75 -12.53
CA MET A 588 -3.24 28.15 -12.78
C MET A 588 -3.31 26.70 -12.29
N GLY A 589 -2.23 25.93 -12.46
CA GLY A 589 -2.08 24.59 -11.93
C GLY A 589 -2.11 24.57 -10.40
N ALA A 590 -1.38 25.46 -9.74
CA ALA A 590 -1.39 25.59 -8.28
C ALA A 590 -2.78 25.98 -7.75
N ALA A 591 -3.49 26.90 -8.41
CA ALA A 591 -4.86 27.27 -8.05
C ALA A 591 -5.83 26.09 -8.21
N SER A 592 -5.70 25.33 -9.30
CA SER A 592 -6.53 24.14 -9.57
C SER A 592 -6.27 23.03 -8.53
N LEU A 593 -5.00 22.77 -8.22
CA LEU A 593 -4.62 21.83 -7.16
C LEU A 593 -5.12 22.29 -5.80
N PHE A 594 -5.10 23.60 -5.51
CA PHE A 594 -5.61 24.15 -4.26
C PHE A 594 -7.10 23.85 -4.09
N VAL A 595 -7.91 24.09 -5.13
CA VAL A 595 -9.34 23.73 -5.13
C VAL A 595 -9.53 22.24 -4.89
N ALA A 596 -8.78 21.39 -5.60
CA ALA A 596 -8.83 19.95 -5.40
C ALA A 596 -8.48 19.54 -3.96
N VAL A 597 -7.44 20.14 -3.37
CA VAL A 597 -7.02 19.90 -1.98
C VAL A 597 -8.11 20.30 -0.99
N GLN A 598 -8.81 21.42 -1.19
CA GLN A 598 -9.92 21.81 -0.30
C GLN A 598 -11.06 20.79 -0.33
N ILE A 599 -11.38 20.27 -1.51
CA ILE A 599 -12.34 19.17 -1.66
C ILE A 599 -11.83 17.92 -0.92
N MET A 600 -10.55 17.56 -1.07
CA MET A 600 -9.97 16.42 -0.36
C MET A 600 -10.02 16.59 1.17
N PHE A 601 -9.81 17.79 1.72
CA PHE A 601 -9.95 18.05 3.15
C PHE A 601 -11.37 17.76 3.64
N GLU A 602 -12.38 18.21 2.90
CA GLU A 602 -13.77 17.96 3.28
C GLU A 602 -14.14 16.48 3.17
N ILE A 603 -13.59 15.75 2.18
CA ILE A 603 -13.70 14.29 2.12
C ILE A 603 -13.10 13.63 3.38
N ARG A 604 -11.96 14.12 3.89
CA ARG A 604 -11.36 13.59 5.13
C ARG A 604 -12.19 13.91 6.36
N GLU A 605 -12.79 15.08 6.45
CA GLU A 605 -13.72 15.41 7.53
C GLU A 605 -15.00 14.56 7.43
N GLU A 606 -15.47 14.26 6.21
CA GLU A 606 -16.60 13.36 5.99
C GLU A 606 -16.30 11.93 6.44
N GLU A 607 -15.12 11.40 6.12
CA GLU A 607 -14.66 10.10 6.63
C GLU A 607 -14.70 10.09 8.17
N LYS A 608 -14.15 11.14 8.81
CA LYS A 608 -14.20 11.28 10.28
C LYS A 608 -15.63 11.36 10.81
N ARG A 609 -16.55 12.07 10.15
CA ARG A 609 -17.99 12.11 10.53
C ARG A 609 -18.64 10.74 10.49
N HIS A 610 -18.19 9.88 9.58
CA HIS A 610 -18.63 8.49 9.49
C HIS A 610 -17.87 7.56 10.44
N GLY A 611 -16.92 8.05 11.26
CA GLY A 611 -16.13 7.22 12.17
C GLY A 611 -15.03 6.42 11.47
N ILE A 612 -14.59 6.87 10.30
CA ILE A 612 -13.50 6.26 9.53
C ILE A 612 -12.23 7.07 9.74
N ASN A 613 -11.13 6.41 10.11
CA ASN A 613 -9.82 7.04 10.21
C ASN A 613 -8.73 6.10 9.69
N LEU A 614 -8.23 6.38 8.50
CA LEU A 614 -7.20 5.56 7.85
C LEU A 614 -5.78 5.92 8.27
N LYS A 615 -5.61 7.01 9.03
CA LYS A 615 -4.30 7.59 9.38
C LYS A 615 -3.41 7.89 8.16
N CYS A 616 -4.02 8.07 6.98
CA CYS A 616 -3.41 8.39 5.70
C CYS A 616 -4.24 9.41 4.90
#